data_AF-A0A6D2K3W6-F1
#
_entry.id   AF-A0A6D2K3W6-F1
#
_cell.length_a   1.000
_cell.length_b   1.000
_cell.length_c   1.000
_cell.angle_alpha   90.00
_cell.angle_beta   90.00
_cell.angle_gamma   90.00
#
_symmetry.space_group_name_H-M   'P 1'
#
loop_
_entity.id
_entity.type
_entity.pdbx_description
1 polymer ?
#
loop_
_entity_poly.entity_id
_entity_poly.type
_entity_poly.pdbx_seq_one_letter_code
_entity_poly.pdbx_strand_id
1 'polypeptide(L)'
;MSDLDDLAGEILFRVPLTSLTAVRSTCRNWNALSKNQIVGKRATSSKQFIVFVLMGFRVHSMKFELQRIHNDVNMVDPSIKQVSIFDQVKISKVLHCHGLLLCVVEDENRVGTYF
;
A
#
# COMPACT_ATOMS: atom_id res chain seq x y z
N MET A 1 -1.28 9.44 28.59
CA MET A 1 -1.17 9.58 27.12
C MET A 1 -2.49 9.08 26.58
N SER A 2 -3.25 9.95 25.91
CA SER A 2 -4.66 9.72 25.56
C SER A 2 -4.77 8.82 24.33
N ASP A 3 -5.73 7.89 24.29
CA ASP A 3 -6.02 7.04 23.12
C ASP A 3 -6.21 7.85 21.82
N LEU A 4 -6.65 9.10 21.96
CA LEU A 4 -6.80 10.06 20.88
C LEU A 4 -5.48 10.46 20.21
N ASP A 5 -4.39 10.60 20.98
CA ASP A 5 -3.08 10.96 20.43
C ASP A 5 -2.47 9.80 19.65
N ASP A 6 -2.78 8.56 20.04
CA ASP A 6 -2.33 7.37 19.35
C ASP A 6 -3.06 7.16 18.02
N LEU A 7 -4.38 7.34 18.02
CA LEU A 7 -5.20 7.32 16.81
C LEU A 7 -4.80 8.45 15.84
N ALA A 8 -4.58 9.66 16.36
CA ALA A 8 -4.11 10.79 15.57
C ALA A 8 -2.73 10.50 14.94
N GLY A 9 -1.81 9.90 15.70
CA GLY A 9 -0.50 9.49 15.20
C GLY A 9 -0.58 8.49 14.04
N GLU A 10 -1.49 7.51 14.10
CA GLU A 10 -1.72 6.56 13.01
C GLU A 10 -2.28 7.24 11.75
N ILE A 11 -3.26 8.14 11.91
CA ILE A 11 -3.85 8.88 10.79
C ILE A 11 -2.76 9.70 10.09
N LEU A 12 -1.92 10.39 10.84
CA LEU A 12 -0.82 11.16 10.27
C LEU A 12 0.14 10.27 9.47
N PHE A 13 0.45 9.07 9.97
CA PHE A 13 1.40 8.15 9.33
C PHE A 13 0.95 7.59 7.98
N ARG A 14 -0.36 7.67 7.69
CA ARG A 14 -1.00 7.23 6.45
C ARG A 14 -1.18 8.36 5.42
N VAL A 15 -1.15 9.63 5.84
CA VAL A 15 -1.29 10.74 4.90
C VAL A 15 0.04 11.09 4.22
N PRO A 16 0.02 11.58 2.97
CA PRO A 16 1.23 12.03 2.27
C PRO A 16 2.00 13.11 3.06
N LEU A 17 3.33 13.07 2.95
CA LEU A 17 4.23 14.05 3.58
C LEU A 17 3.91 15.50 3.17
N THR A 18 3.43 15.70 1.95
CA THR A 18 2.98 17.01 1.42
C THR A 18 1.82 17.58 2.23
N SER A 19 0.87 16.74 2.62
CA SER A 19 -0.31 17.13 3.42
C SER A 19 0.03 17.47 4.87
N LEU A 20 1.17 16.99 5.39
CA LEU A 20 1.59 17.28 6.77
C LEU A 20 1.94 18.74 7.00
N THR A 21 2.30 19.49 5.96
CA THR A 21 2.56 20.93 6.07
C THR A 21 1.31 21.66 6.55
N ALA A 22 0.14 21.32 6.00
CA ALA A 22 -1.13 21.89 6.45
C ALA A 22 -1.48 21.44 7.89
N VAL A 23 -1.30 20.16 8.21
CA VAL A 23 -1.54 19.63 9.56
C VAL A 23 -0.72 20.36 10.63
N ARG A 24 0.53 20.72 10.34
CA ARG A 24 1.39 21.48 11.26
C ARG A 24 0.84 22.86 11.59
N SER A 25 0.10 23.47 10.68
CA SER A 25 -0.50 24.79 10.89
C SER A 25 -1.76 24.77 11.74
N THR A 26 -2.38 23.60 11.96
CA THR A 26 -3.65 23.50 12.68
C THR A 26 -3.51 23.77 14.18
N CYS A 27 -2.62 23.05 14.89
CA CYS A 27 -2.36 23.30 16.30
C CYS A 27 -1.00 22.75 16.78
N ARG A 28 -0.57 23.15 17.98
CA ARG A 28 0.71 22.69 18.57
C ARG A 28 0.77 21.18 18.75
N ASN A 29 -0.33 20.54 19.14
CA ASN A 29 -0.36 19.08 19.33
C ASN A 29 -0.17 18.36 17.98
N TRP A 30 -0.92 18.75 16.94
CA TRP A 30 -0.77 18.23 15.59
C TRP A 30 0.62 18.48 14.99
N ASN A 31 1.21 19.66 15.26
CA ASN A 31 2.60 19.94 14.88
C ASN A 31 3.58 18.98 15.57
N ALA A 32 3.46 18.76 16.88
CA ALA A 32 4.31 17.83 17.63
C ALA A 32 4.16 16.37 17.14
N LEU A 33 2.92 15.90 16.93
CA LEU A 33 2.64 14.56 16.41
C LEU A 33 3.16 14.38 14.98
N SER A 34 3.03 15.39 14.11
CA SER A 34 3.54 15.33 12.74
C SER A 34 5.08 15.31 12.67
N LYS A 35 5.76 15.95 13.63
CA LYS A 35 7.22 15.89 13.74
C LYS A 35 7.70 14.50 14.11
N ASN A 36 6.95 13.77 14.94
CA ASN A 36 7.28 12.39 15.31
C ASN A 36 7.30 11.42 14.11
N GLN A 37 6.52 11.71 13.06
CA GLN A 37 6.58 10.97 11.80
C GLN A 37 7.91 11.18 11.05
N ILE A 38 8.41 12.42 11.01
CA ILE A 38 9.66 12.76 10.30
C ILE A 38 10.87 12.27 11.11
N VAL A 39 10.85 12.53 12.42
CA VAL A 39 11.93 12.27 13.37
C VAL A 39 12.02 10.78 13.76
N GLY A 40 11.13 9.92 13.27
CA GLY A 40 11.24 8.48 13.47
C GLY A 40 10.98 8.05 14.91
N LYS A 41 10.24 8.83 15.71
CA LYS A 41 9.90 8.47 17.11
C LYS A 41 8.81 7.41 17.26
N ARG A 42 8.38 6.77 16.16
CA ARG A 42 7.76 5.44 16.16
C ARG A 42 8.63 4.46 15.37
N ALA A 43 9.90 4.36 15.74
CA ALA A 43 10.83 3.35 15.24
C ALA A 43 10.49 1.99 15.84
N THR A 44 9.39 1.37 15.39
CA THR A 44 9.08 -0.06 15.59
C THR A 44 7.86 -0.54 14.80
N SER A 45 7.15 0.33 14.07
CA SER A 45 6.10 -0.14 13.16
C SER A 45 6.72 -0.39 11.79
N SER A 46 7.02 -1.66 11.49
CA SER A 46 7.36 -2.03 10.12
C SER A 46 6.16 -1.74 9.23
N LYS A 47 6.35 -0.87 8.22
CA LYS A 47 5.28 -0.55 7.27
C LYS A 47 5.23 -1.67 6.25
N GLN A 48 4.20 -2.49 6.31
CA GLN A 48 3.95 -3.54 5.33
C GLN A 48 3.08 -2.97 4.20
N PHE A 49 3.59 -3.08 2.97
CA PHE A 49 2.86 -2.72 1.76
C PHE A 49 2.57 -3.99 0.97
N ILE A 50 1.36 -4.10 0.43
CA ILE A 50 0.99 -5.17 -0.49
C ILE A 50 0.69 -4.52 -1.83
N VAL A 51 1.37 -4.99 -2.87
CA VAL A 51 1.16 -4.57 -4.25
C VAL A 51 0.72 -5.78 -5.06
N PHE A 52 -0.19 -5.57 -6.00
CA PHE A 52 -0.62 -6.61 -6.93
C PHE A 52 -0.03 -6.34 -8.31
N VAL A 53 0.61 -7.36 -8.90
CA VAL A 53 1.29 -7.27 -10.19
C VAL A 53 0.74 -8.35 -11.11
N LEU A 54 0.50 -7.99 -12.37
CA LEU A 54 0.09 -8.94 -13.41
C LEU A 54 1.34 -9.42 -14.17
N MET A 55 1.60 -10.73 -14.16
CA MET A 55 2.69 -11.36 -14.92
C MET A 55 2.13 -12.56 -15.67
N GLY A 56 2.26 -12.58 -17.01
CA GLY A 56 1.82 -13.71 -17.84
C GLY A 56 0.36 -14.11 -17.61
N PHE A 57 -0.54 -13.11 -17.52
CA PHE A 57 -1.98 -13.27 -17.22
C PHE A 57 -2.33 -13.75 -15.80
N ARG A 58 -1.32 -13.89 -14.92
CA ARG A 58 -1.49 -14.29 -13.52
C ARG A 58 -1.25 -13.12 -12.57
N VAL A 59 -2.11 -12.98 -11.58
CA VAL A 59 -1.97 -11.95 -10.55
C VAL A 59 -1.10 -12.48 -9.41
N HIS A 60 -0.10 -11.69 -9.05
CA HIS A 60 0.80 -11.95 -7.93
C HIS A 60 0.66 -10.85 -6.89
N SER A 61 0.59 -11.22 -5.62
CA SER A 61 0.75 -10.31 -4.51
C SER A 61 2.23 -10.24 -4.13
N MET A 62 2.75 -9.04 -4.04
CA MET A 62 4.10 -8.77 -3.57
C MET A 62 4.01 -7.97 -2.28
N LYS A 63 4.56 -8.53 -1.20
CA LYS A 63 4.58 -7.91 0.11
C LYS A 63 5.96 -7.34 0.36
N PHE A 64 6.01 -6.05 0.68
CA PHE A 64 7.22 -5.32 1.05
C PHE A 64 7.13 -4.93 2.50
N GLU A 65 8.20 -5.16 3.25
CA GLU A 65 8.34 -4.68 4.61
C GLU A 65 9.44 -3.64 4.65
N LEU A 66 9.06 -2.38 4.89
CA LEU A 66 10.02 -1.31 5.10
C LEU A 66 10.36 -1.24 6.58
N GLN A 67 11.57 -1.68 6.92
CA GLN A 67 12.15 -1.51 8.25
C GLN A 67 13.04 -0.27 8.22
N ARG A 68 12.64 0.77 8.96
CA ARG A 68 13.46 1.98 9.13
C ARG A 68 14.47 1.72 10.24
N ILE A 69 15.66 1.24 9.88
CA ILE A 69 16.76 1.07 10.81
C ILE A 69 17.68 2.29 10.63
N HIS A 70 17.70 3.16 11.63
CA HIS A 70 18.76 4.16 11.82
C HIS A 70 19.05 5.07 10.61
N ASN A 71 18.00 5.68 10.05
CA ASN A 71 18.03 6.59 8.87
C ASN A 71 18.40 5.94 7.54
N ASP A 72 18.62 4.63 7.49
CA ASP A 72 18.71 3.87 6.25
C ASP A 72 17.41 3.12 5.99
N VAL A 73 16.99 3.06 4.72
CA VAL A 73 15.78 2.35 4.32
C VAL A 73 16.21 0.96 3.83
N ASN A 74 16.30 0.03 4.76
CA ASN A 74 16.53 -1.37 4.42
C ASN A 74 15.22 -1.97 3.93
N MET A 75 15.16 -2.29 2.64
CA MET A 75 14.09 -3.09 2.06
C MET A 75 14.37 -4.55 2.37
N VAL A 76 13.55 -5.18 3.21
CA VAL A 76 13.59 -6.63 3.40
C VAL A 76 13.20 -7.31 2.09
N ASP A 77 13.77 -8.48 1.81
CA ASP A 77 13.47 -9.26 0.62
C ASP A 77 11.95 -9.39 0.42
N PRO A 78 11.42 -8.91 -0.72
CA PRO A 78 9.99 -8.90 -0.94
C PRO A 78 9.48 -10.33 -1.15
N SER A 79 8.41 -10.69 -0.44
CA SER A 79 7.77 -11.98 -0.66
C SER A 79 6.78 -11.87 -1.81
N ILE A 80 6.96 -12.69 -2.84
CA ILE A 80 6.03 -12.79 -3.97
C ILE A 80 5.20 -14.07 -3.82
N LYS A 81 3.88 -13.95 -3.93
CA LYS A 81 2.96 -15.08 -3.93
C LYS A 81 1.95 -14.91 -5.06
N GLN A 82 1.70 -15.99 -5.79
CA GLN A 82 0.60 -15.99 -6.76
C GLN A 82 -0.74 -15.99 -6.02
N VAL A 83 -1.71 -15.21 -6.52
CA VAL A 83 -3.07 -15.19 -5.99
C VAL A 83 -3.89 -16.30 -6.64
N SER A 84 -4.05 -17.42 -5.92
CA SER A 84 -4.65 -18.66 -6.44
C SER A 84 -6.12 -18.54 -6.86
N ILE A 85 -6.85 -17.54 -6.36
CA ILE A 85 -8.25 -17.31 -6.75
C ILE A 85 -8.41 -17.06 -8.25
N PHE A 86 -7.34 -16.61 -8.91
CA PHE A 86 -7.31 -16.29 -10.34
C PHE A 86 -6.65 -17.39 -11.18
N ASP A 87 -6.32 -18.56 -10.62
CA ASP A 87 -5.62 -19.62 -11.36
C ASP A 87 -6.42 -20.18 -12.54
N GLN A 88 -7.74 -20.09 -12.48
CA GLN A 88 -8.66 -20.63 -13.48
C GLN A 88 -9.09 -19.60 -14.53
N VAL A 89 -8.67 -18.35 -14.40
CA VAL A 89 -9.07 -17.25 -15.28
C VAL A 89 -7.86 -16.50 -15.82
N LYS A 90 -7.84 -16.19 -17.12
CA LYS A 90 -6.80 -15.34 -17.70
C LYS A 90 -7.14 -13.89 -17.45
N ILE A 91 -6.30 -13.18 -16.69
CA ILE A 91 -6.51 -11.76 -16.43
C ILE A 91 -5.70 -10.94 -17.41
N SER A 92 -6.38 -10.08 -18.17
CA SER A 92 -5.74 -9.15 -19.12
C SER A 92 -5.35 -7.83 -18.46
N LYS A 93 -6.08 -7.42 -17.41
CA LYS A 93 -5.84 -6.13 -16.73
C LYS A 93 -6.24 -6.18 -15.26
N VAL A 94 -5.47 -5.50 -14.42
CA VAL A 94 -5.77 -5.28 -13.00
C VAL A 94 -5.81 -3.78 -12.73
N LEU A 95 -6.87 -3.32 -12.08
CA LEU A 95 -7.07 -1.95 -11.63
C LEU A 95 -7.24 -1.93 -10.12
N HIS A 96 -6.54 -1.03 -9.42
CA HIS A 96 -6.63 -0.90 -7.98
C HIS A 96 -7.39 0.37 -7.60
N CYS A 97 -8.38 0.26 -6.72
CA CYS A 97 -9.16 1.38 -6.21
C CYS A 97 -9.47 1.17 -4.72
N HIS A 98 -8.92 2.01 -3.84
CA HIS A 98 -9.22 2.01 -2.40
C HIS A 98 -9.16 0.63 -1.70
N GLY A 99 -8.21 -0.23 -2.06
CA GLY A 99 -8.07 -1.57 -1.48
C GLY A 99 -8.93 -2.65 -2.17
N LEU A 100 -9.69 -2.29 -3.19
CA LEU A 100 -10.36 -3.21 -4.08
C LEU A 100 -9.54 -3.41 -5.36
N LEU A 101 -9.63 -4.62 -5.91
CA LEU A 101 -9.05 -4.99 -7.19
C LEU A 101 -10.17 -5.28 -8.17
N LEU A 102 -10.19 -4.52 -9.26
CA LEU A 102 -11.00 -4.81 -10.43
C LEU A 102 -10.12 -5.56 -11.43
N CYS A 103 -10.45 -6.82 -11.68
CA CYS A 103 -9.76 -7.68 -12.65
C CYS A 103 -10.59 -7.81 -13.93
N VAL A 104 -9.98 -7.52 -15.07
CA VAL A 104 -10.57 -7.77 -16.38
C VAL A 104 -10.11 -9.13 -16.85
N VAL A 105 -11.06 -10.03 -17.08
CA VAL A 105 -10.80 -11.38 -17.59
C VAL A 105 -10.82 -11.36 -19.11
N GLU A 106 -9.90 -12.08 -19.73
CA GLU A 106 -9.91 -12.35 -21.16
C GLU A 106 -10.89 -13.49 -21.45
N ASP A 107 -11.89 -13.23 -22.27
CA ASP A 107 -12.87 -14.23 -22.68
C ASP A 107 -12.38 -14.92 -23.95
N GLU A 108 -12.15 -16.23 -23.89
CA GLU A 108 -11.72 -17.03 -25.05
C GLU A 108 -12.87 -17.28 -26.05
N ASN A 109 -14.12 -16.89 -25.73
CA ASN A 109 -15.30 -17.10 -26.58
C ASN A 109 -15.57 -15.95 -27.58
N ARG A 110 -14.59 -15.62 -28.42
CA ARG A 110 -14.86 -14.98 -29.72
C ARG A 110 -14.49 -15.90 -30.88
N VAL A 111 -15.10 -17.07 -30.91
CA VAL A 111 -15.45 -17.72 -32.18
C VAL A 111 -16.69 -17.01 -32.70
N GLY A 112 -16.48 -15.99 -33.53
CA GLY A 112 -17.52 -15.21 -34.19
C GLY A 112 -17.05 -14.84 -35.58
N THR A 113 -17.50 -15.63 -36.54
CA THR A 113 -17.22 -15.61 -37.98
C THR A 113 -17.31 -14.23 -38.62
N TYR A 114 -16.32 -13.90 -39.46
CA TYR A 114 -16.44 -12.86 -40.48
C TYR A 114 -17.54 -13.26 -41.47
N PHE A 115 -18.55 -12.39 -41.64
CA PHE A 115 -19.24 -12.20 -42.91
C PHE A 115 -18.88 -10.80 -43.40
#